data_AF-A0A932NDX1-F1
#
_entry.id   AF-A0A932NDX1-F1
#
_cell.length_a   1.000
_cell.length_b   1.000
_cell.length_c   1.000
_cell.angle_alpha   90.00
_cell.angle_beta   90.00
_cell.angle_gamma   90.00
#
_symmetry.space_group_name_H-M   'P 1'
#
loop_
_entity.id
_entity.type
_entity.pdbx_description
1 polymer ?
#
loop_
_entity_poly.entity_id
_entity_poly.type
_entity_poly.pdbx_seq_one_letter_code
_entity_poly.pdbx_strand_id
1 'polypeptide(L)' 'MLSIVKSMLELHKRLGAAKPPVDRELYQWQIDATDKQIDALVYELYRLTDEEIAIVEGAS' A
#
# COMPACT_ATOMS: atom_id res chain seq x y z
N MET A 1 -3.40 7.94 8.73
CA MET A 1 -3.83 8.02 7.32
C MET A 1 -3.04 9.05 6.50
N LEU A 2 -3.19 10.37 6.69
CA LEU A 2 -2.50 11.42 5.89
C LEU A 2 -0.96 11.30 5.84
N SER A 3 -0.32 10.88 6.93
CA SER A 3 1.15 10.67 6.97
C SER A 3 1.59 9.45 6.15
N ILE A 4 0.77 8.41 6.10
CA ILE A 4 1.06 7.15 5.41
C ILE A 4 0.94 7.37 3.90
N VAL A 5 -0.12 8.05 3.46
CA VAL A 5 -0.31 8.44 2.05
C VAL A 5 0.82 9.35 1.54
N LYS A 6 1.26 10.31 2.37
CA LYS A 6 2.43 11.15 2.04
C LYS A 6 3.72 10.33 1.89
N SER A 7 3.91 9.33 2.75
CA SER A 7 5.07 8.44 2.70
C SER A 7 5.03 7.56 1.44
N MET A 8 3.86 7.02 1.09
CA MET A 8 3.64 6.26 -0.15
C MET A 8 3.97 7.08 -1.40
N LEU A 9 3.53 8.35 -1.45
CA LEU A 9 3.83 9.24 -2.58
C LEU A 9 5.33 9.50 -2.74
N GLU A 10 6.04 9.66 -1.63
CA GLU A 10 7.50 9.85 -1.63
C GLU A 10 8.23 8.57 -2.08
N LEU A 11 7.78 7.39 -1.65
CA LEU A 11 8.32 6.10 -2.08
C LEU A 11 8.16 5.89 -3.60
N HIS A 12 7.00 6.23 -4.16
CA HIS A 12 6.77 6.13 -5.61
C HIS A 12 7.71 7.04 -6.42
N LYS A 13 7.97 8.26 -5.92
CA LYS A 13 8.94 9.17 -6.55
C LYS A 13 10.36 8.60 -6.53
N ARG A 14 10.75 7.99 -5.41
CA ARG A 14 12.08 7.34 -5.26
C ARG A 14 12.21 6.11 -6.15
N LEU A 15 11.16 5.30 -6.27
CA LEU A 15 11.13 4.15 -7.18
C LEU A 15 11.30 4.59 -8.65
N GLY A 16 10.63 5.67 -9.06
CA GLY A 16 10.78 6.24 -10.41
C GLY A 16 12.17 6.84 -10.69
N ALA A 17 12.82 7.38 -9.66
CA ALA A 17 14.17 7.96 -9.76
C ALA A 17 15.31 6.93 -9.57
N ALA A 18 15.02 5.75 -9.02
CA ALA A 18 16.00 4.71 -8.75
C ALA A 18 16.54 4.07 -10.04
N LYS A 19 17.87 4.03 -10.16
CA LYS A 19 18.61 3.44 -11.29
C LYS A 19 19.01 1.97 -11.06
N PRO A 20 19.46 1.55 -9.85
CA PRO A 20 19.78 0.14 -9.60
C PRO A 20 18.51 -0.70 -9.42
N PRO A 21 18.47 -1.95 -9.93
CA PRO A 21 17.31 -2.84 -9.78
C PRO A 21 17.03 -3.23 -8.31
N VAL A 22 18.06 -3.35 -7.46
CA VAL A 22 17.89 -3.72 -6.05
C VAL A 22 17.16 -2.66 -5.23
N ASP A 23 17.39 -1.38 -5.56
CA ASP A 23 16.71 -0.27 -4.89
C ASP A 23 15.23 -0.23 -5.27
N ARG A 24 14.90 -0.61 -6.51
CA ARG A 24 13.51 -0.70 -6.97
C ARG A 24 12.73 -1.78 -6.25
N GLU A 25 13.31 -2.97 -6.07
CA GLU A 25 12.67 -4.06 -5.31
C GLU A 25 12.41 -3.65 -3.86
N LEU A 26 13.39 -2.99 -3.23
CA LEU A 26 13.23 -2.48 -1.86
C LEU A 26 12.11 -1.43 -1.77
N TYR A 27 12.07 -0.46 -2.69
CA TYR A 27 11.01 0.55 -2.70
C TYR A 27 9.65 -0.04 -3.03
N GLN A 28 9.57 -1.03 -3.92
CA GLN A 28 8.32 -1.73 -4.24
C GLN A 28 7.79 -2.47 -3.02
N TRP A 29 8.64 -3.22 -2.31
CA TRP A 29 8.23 -3.90 -1.08
C TRP A 29 7.72 -2.93 -0.01
N GLN A 30 8.37 -1.77 0.14
CA GLN A 30 7.90 -0.73 1.06
C GLN A 30 6.56 -0.13 0.64
N ILE A 31 6.32 0.02 -0.67
CA ILE A 31 5.04 0.46 -1.22
C ILE A 31 3.96 -0.57 -0.90
N ASP A 32 4.19 -1.86 -1.19
CA ASP A 32 3.21 -2.93 -0.97
C ASP A 32 2.85 -3.06 0.53
N ALA A 33 3.84 -2.93 1.42
CA ALA A 33 3.62 -2.94 2.86
C ALA A 33 2.83 -1.70 3.35
N THR A 34 3.00 -0.56 2.68
CA THR A 34 2.27 0.67 2.97
C THR A 34 0.83 0.59 2.43
N ASP A 35 0.63 -0.03 1.27
CA ASP A 35 -0.66 -0.24 0.63
C ASP A 35 -1.59 -1.07 1.53
N LYS A 36 -1.10 -2.20 2.05
CA LYS A 36 -1.83 -3.03 3.02
C LYS A 36 -2.21 -2.30 4.31
N GLN A 37 -1.36 -1.38 4.77
CA GLN A 37 -1.68 -0.54 5.94
C GLN A 37 -2.78 0.48 5.61
N ILE A 38 -2.83 0.98 4.38
CA ILE A 38 -3.89 1.87 3.91
C ILE A 38 -5.19 1.08 3.79
N ASP A 39 -5.17 -0.10 3.18
CA ASP A 39 -6.34 -0.98 3.05
C ASP A 39 -6.97 -1.28 4.40
N ALA A 40 -6.17 -1.70 5.39
CA ALA A 40 -6.65 -1.97 6.74
C ALA A 40 -7.32 -0.74 7.39
N LEU A 41 -6.74 0.46 7.21
CA LEU A 41 -7.33 1.70 7.73
C LEU A 41 -8.61 2.10 6.99
N VAL A 42 -8.71 1.80 5.70
CA VAL A 42 -9.92 2.03 4.90
C VAL A 42 -11.01 1.06 5.34
N TYR A 43 -10.68 -0.21 5.53
CA TYR A 43 -11.62 -1.22 6.03
C TYR A 43 -12.15 -0.84 7.42
N GLU A 44 -11.30 -0.37 8.31
CA GLU A 44 -11.70 0.12 9.64
C GLU A 44 -12.61 1.36 9.53
N LEU A 45 -12.28 2.32 8.65
CA LEU A 45 -13.05 3.55 8.47
C LEU A 45 -14.48 3.27 7.98
N TYR A 46 -14.63 2.33 7.05
CA TYR A 46 -15.91 1.93 6.48
C TYR A 46 -16.57 0.77 7.24
N ARG A 47 -15.89 0.20 8.25
CA ARG A 47 -16.35 -0.93 9.06
C ARG A 47 -16.71 -2.17 8.24
N LEU A 48 -15.87 -2.50 7.27
CA LEU A 48 -16.07 -3.69 6.44
C LEU A 48 -15.96 -4.96 7.30
N THR A 49 -16.76 -5.97 6.96
CA THR A 49 -16.63 -7.32 7.53
C THR A 49 -15.60 -8.15 6.74
N ASP A 50 -15.16 -9.28 7.31
CA ASP A 50 -14.22 -10.19 6.65
C ASP A 50 -14.75 -10.68 5.29
N GLU A 51 -16.07 -10.87 5.16
CA GLU A 51 -16.70 -11.23 3.89
C GLU A 51 -16.62 -10.11 2.85
N GLU A 52 -16.85 -8.86 3.26
CA GLU A 52 -16.74 -7.70 2.36
C GLU A 52 -15.29 -7.45 1.94
N ILE A 53 -14.33 -7.66 2.85
CA ILE A 53 -12.90 -7.59 2.54
C ILE A 53 -12.52 -8.68 1.53
N ALA A 54 -12.98 -9.92 1.71
CA ALA A 54 -12.70 -11.01 0.76
C ALA A 54 -13.23 -10.74 -0.65
N ILE A 55 -14.37 -10.05 -0.76
CA ILE A 55 -14.92 -9.60 -2.05
C ILE A 55 -14.03 -8.52 -2.67
N VAL A 56 -13.56 -7.55 -1.88
CA VAL A 56 -12.67 -6.47 -2.36
C VAL A 56 -11.31 -7.01 -2.80
N GLU A 57 -10.75 -7.99 -2.08
CA GLU A 57 -9.48 -8.63 -2.41
C GLU A 57 -9.59 -9.66 -3.55
N GLY A 58 -10.80 -9.94 -4.04
CA GLY A 58 -11.01 -10.89 -5.14
C GLY A 58 -10.71 -12.35 -4.78
N ALA A 59 -10.76 -12.69 -3.50
CA ALA A 59 -10.54 -14.05 -3.00
C ALA A 59 -11.78 -14.97 -3.11
N SER A 60 -12.73 -14.63 -3.99
CA SER A 60 -14.02 -15.33 -4.19
C SER A 60 -13.93 -16.51 -5.15
#